data_AF-A0A956NC13-F1
#
_entry.id   AF-A0A956NC13-F1
#
_cell.length_a   1.000
_cell.length_b   1.000
_cell.length_c   1.000
_cell.angle_alpha   90.00
_cell.angle_beta   90.00
_cell.angle_gamma   90.00
#
_symmetry.space_group_name_H-M   'P 1'
#
loop_
_entity.id
_entity.type
_entity.pdbx_description
1 polymer ?
#
loop_
_entity_poly.entity_id
_entity_poly.type
_entity_poly.pdbx_seq_one_letter_code
_entity_poly.pdbx_strand_id
1 'polypeptide(L)'
;MRRLSLPLALLPALFVFRISTALADGACCAPPCFECVLLSEAECDALAGSFSGEGVPCDPLPCVPISACCLEDNSCRLVSQATCIELDGAWAEPCIECDPDPCVSPVEQKGWGELKAIYRSEG
;
A
#
# COMPACT_ATOMS: atom_id res chain seq x y z
N MET A 1 50.53 -33.38 -21.61
CA MET A 1 49.07 -33.11 -21.58
C MET A 1 48.84 -32.03 -20.53
N ARG A 2 48.50 -30.81 -20.98
CA ARG A 2 48.52 -29.58 -20.17
C ARG A 2 47.38 -29.64 -19.15
N ARG A 3 47.73 -29.61 -17.86
CA ARG A 3 46.76 -29.33 -16.79
C ARG A 3 46.23 -27.92 -17.01
N LEU A 4 44.98 -27.77 -17.44
CA LEU A 4 44.30 -26.47 -17.41
C LEU A 4 44.03 -26.13 -15.95
N SER A 5 44.97 -25.41 -15.34
CA SER A 5 44.74 -24.69 -14.10
C SER A 5 43.84 -23.50 -14.42
N LEU A 6 42.53 -23.70 -14.30
CA LEU A 6 41.56 -22.62 -14.38
C LEU A 6 41.83 -21.68 -13.20
N PRO A 7 42.25 -20.43 -13.40
CA PRO A 7 42.53 -19.54 -12.29
C PRO A 7 41.23 -19.27 -11.54
N LEU A 8 41.20 -19.62 -10.25
CA LEU A 8 40.13 -19.37 -9.29
C LEU A 8 39.95 -17.86 -8.98
N ALA A 9 40.18 -17.00 -9.97
CA ALA A 9 40.25 -15.54 -9.83
C ALA A 9 39.16 -14.80 -10.61
N LEU A 10 38.25 -15.53 -11.28
CA LEU A 10 37.14 -14.92 -12.04
C LEU A 10 35.77 -15.03 -11.32
N LEU A 11 35.74 -15.53 -10.09
CA LEU A 11 34.50 -15.88 -9.39
C LEU A 11 33.91 -14.86 -8.39
N PRO A 12 34.49 -13.68 -8.04
CA PRO A 12 33.73 -12.74 -7.22
C PRO A 12 33.10 -11.59 -8.01
N ALA A 13 33.47 -11.30 -9.26
CA ALA A 13 32.88 -10.17 -10.00
C ALA A 13 31.41 -10.39 -10.41
N LEU A 14 30.98 -11.66 -10.56
CA LEU A 14 29.56 -12.01 -10.79
C LEU A 14 28.82 -12.33 -9.48
N PHE A 15 29.52 -12.51 -8.36
CA PHE A 15 28.91 -12.75 -7.06
C PHE A 15 28.59 -11.44 -6.32
N VAL A 16 29.32 -10.35 -6.62
CA VAL A 16 29.06 -9.01 -6.05
C VAL A 16 27.87 -8.31 -6.72
N PHE A 17 27.43 -8.74 -7.91
CA PHE A 17 26.17 -8.27 -8.53
C PHE A 17 24.90 -8.89 -7.93
N ARG A 18 25.05 -9.74 -6.91
CA ARG A 18 23.96 -10.41 -6.18
C ARG A 18 24.08 -10.22 -4.66
N ILE A 19 24.87 -9.24 -4.19
CA ILE A 19 24.81 -8.84 -2.78
C ILE A 19 23.73 -7.77 -2.70
N SER A 20 22.56 -8.22 -2.26
CA SER A 20 21.37 -7.47 -1.91
C SER A 20 21.63 -6.01 -1.54
N THR A 21 20.88 -5.10 -2.16
CA THR A 21 20.64 -3.72 -1.71
C THR A 21 19.97 -3.61 -0.33
N ALA A 22 19.76 -4.72 0.38
CA ALA A 22 19.03 -4.85 1.64
C ALA A 22 19.65 -4.14 2.88
N LEU A 23 20.67 -3.29 2.71
CA LEU A 23 21.20 -2.49 3.82
C LEU A 23 20.59 -1.08 3.86
N ALA A 24 20.01 -0.60 2.77
CA ALA A 24 19.39 0.73 2.68
C ALA A 24 17.85 0.69 2.71
N ASP A 25 17.26 -0.51 2.81
CA ASP A 25 15.81 -0.65 2.87
C ASP A 25 15.30 -0.34 4.29
N GLY A 26 14.12 0.25 4.37
CA GLY A 26 13.44 0.56 5.62
C GLY A 26 11.94 0.56 5.43
N ALA A 27 11.22 0.64 6.55
CA ALA A 27 9.76 0.69 6.55
C ALA A 27 9.26 1.95 5.84
N CYS A 28 8.55 1.74 4.73
CA CYS A 28 7.85 2.76 3.98
C CYS A 28 6.34 2.57 4.17
N CYS A 29 5.66 3.61 4.64
CA CYS A 29 4.19 3.63 4.70
C CYS A 29 3.64 4.18 3.39
N ALA A 30 3.28 3.28 2.48
CA ALA A 30 2.88 3.65 1.13
C ALA A 30 1.35 3.85 1.00
N PRO A 31 0.89 4.86 0.25
CA PRO A 31 -0.52 4.97 -0.13
C PRO A 31 -0.95 3.78 -0.99
N PRO A 32 -2.27 3.49 -1.08
CA PRO A 32 -3.38 4.29 -0.54
C PRO A 32 -3.69 4.04 0.94
N CYS A 33 -3.35 2.88 1.48
CA CYS A 33 -3.80 2.44 2.80
C CYS A 33 -2.76 2.57 3.91
N PHE A 34 -1.63 3.21 3.61
CA PHE A 34 -0.46 3.30 4.49
C PHE A 34 0.02 1.90 4.92
N GLU A 35 0.06 0.97 3.96
CA GLU A 35 0.64 -0.35 4.17
C GLU A 35 2.16 -0.21 4.35
N CYS A 36 2.73 -1.00 5.26
CA CYS A 36 4.17 -1.02 5.45
C CYS A 36 4.85 -1.96 4.45
N VAL A 37 5.73 -1.40 3.64
CA VAL A 37 6.59 -2.15 2.72
C VAL A 37 8.05 -1.80 2.98
N LEU A 38 8.95 -2.77 2.85
CA LEU A 38 10.39 -2.51 2.94
C LEU A 38 10.89 -2.03 1.59
N LEU A 39 11.27 -0.76 1.53
CA LEU A 39 11.75 -0.09 0.32
C LEU A 39 12.94 0.80 0.68
N SER A 40 13.74 1.17 -0.31
CA SER A 40 14.69 2.26 -0.14
C SER A 40 13.96 3.60 -0.01
N GLU A 41 14.63 4.62 0.55
CA GLU A 41 14.07 5.98 0.67
C GLU A 41 13.58 6.51 -0.69
N ALA A 42 14.39 6.36 -1.74
CA ALA A 42 14.04 6.83 -3.08
C ALA A 42 12.82 6.10 -3.68
N GLU A 43 12.66 4.81 -3.41
CA GLU A 43 11.48 4.05 -3.84
C GLU A 43 10.24 4.44 -3.03
N CYS A 44 10.39 4.71 -1.73
CA CYS A 44 9.30 5.18 -0.87
C CYS A 44 8.78 6.56 -1.33
N ASP A 45 9.70 7.48 -1.61
CA ASP A 45 9.38 8.82 -2.13
C ASP A 45 8.68 8.75 -3.49
N ALA A 46 9.09 7.81 -4.36
CA ALA A 46 8.47 7.59 -5.65
C ALA A 46 7.00 7.12 -5.53
N LEU A 47 6.66 6.44 -4.42
CA LEU A 47 5.29 6.06 -4.08
C LEU A 47 4.52 7.15 -3.32
N ALA A 48 5.12 8.31 -3.07
CA ALA A 48 4.59 9.33 -2.15
C ALA A 48 4.29 8.77 -0.75
N GLY A 49 5.07 7.77 -0.33
CA GLY A 49 4.98 7.16 0.99
C GLY A 49 5.76 7.94 2.05
N SER A 50 5.61 7.52 3.31
CA SER A 50 6.38 8.05 4.43
C SER A 50 7.46 7.06 4.85
N PHE A 51 8.73 7.41 4.62
CA PHE A 51 9.87 6.58 5.01
C PHE A 51 10.17 6.72 6.52
N SER A 52 10.27 5.61 7.23
CA SER A 52 10.52 5.59 8.69
C SER A 52 12.00 5.56 9.06
N GLY A 53 12.87 5.37 8.06
CA GLY A 53 14.33 5.30 8.22
C GLY A 53 14.91 3.94 7.84
N GLU A 54 16.18 3.95 7.45
CA GLU A 54 16.92 2.75 7.07
C GLU A 54 16.98 1.73 8.21
N GLY A 55 16.79 0.45 7.89
CA GLY A 55 16.85 -0.65 8.86
C GLY A 55 15.65 -0.73 9.82
N VAL A 56 14.66 0.16 9.72
CA VAL A 56 13.40 0.04 10.47
C VAL A 56 12.56 -1.08 9.84
N PRO A 57 12.23 -2.15 10.59
CA PRO A 57 11.40 -3.22 10.06
C PRO A 57 9.91 -2.81 10.02
N CYS A 58 9.12 -3.52 9.20
CA CYS A 58 7.66 -3.42 9.23
C CYS A 58 7.00 -4.23 10.36
N ASP A 59 7.78 -4.92 11.19
CA ASP A 59 7.31 -5.64 12.37
C ASP A 59 8.13 -5.20 13.59
N PRO A 60 7.51 -4.52 14.58
CA PRO A 60 6.08 -4.19 14.66
C PRO A 60 5.65 -3.16 13.62
N LEU A 61 4.38 -3.19 13.17
CA LEU A 61 3.85 -2.30 12.12
C LEU A 61 4.03 -0.82 12.52
N PRO A 62 4.95 -0.08 11.88
CA PRO A 62 5.20 1.33 12.22
C PRO A 62 4.16 2.26 11.60
N CYS A 63 3.43 1.78 10.59
CA CYS A 63 2.42 2.53 9.88
C CYS A 63 1.07 2.45 10.59
N VAL A 64 0.37 3.58 10.69
CA VAL A 64 -1.01 3.61 11.16
C VAL A 64 -1.91 3.38 9.94
N PRO A 65 -2.64 2.25 9.86
CA PRO A 65 -3.51 1.99 8.74
C PRO A 65 -4.62 3.03 8.69
N ILE A 66 -4.95 3.48 7.47
CA ILE A 66 -6.08 4.36 7.20
C ILE A 66 -7.15 3.63 6.39
N SER A 67 -8.39 4.08 6.55
CA SER A 67 -9.54 3.57 5.82
C SER A 67 -10.63 4.63 5.76
N ALA A 68 -11.64 4.36 4.95
CA ALA A 68 -12.87 5.11 4.86
C ALA A 68 -13.59 5.14 6.22
N CYS A 69 -13.91 6.34 6.66
CA CYS A 69 -14.75 6.63 7.80
C CYS A 69 -16.02 7.30 7.31
N CYS A 70 -17.16 6.63 7.51
CA CYS A 70 -18.47 7.14 7.10
C CYS A 70 -19.09 7.94 8.25
N LEU A 71 -19.21 9.25 8.04
CA LEU A 71 -19.82 10.16 9.00
C LEU A 71 -21.34 10.22 8.83
N GLU A 72 -22.05 10.75 9.83
CA GLU A 72 -23.53 10.85 9.83
C GLU A 72 -24.09 11.70 8.68
N ASP A 73 -23.28 12.61 8.11
CA ASP A 73 -23.65 13.45 6.96
C ASP A 73 -23.45 12.73 5.60
N ASN A 74 -23.20 11.42 5.62
CA ASN A 74 -22.80 10.59 4.48
C ASN A 74 -21.49 11.05 3.83
N SER A 75 -20.65 11.85 4.50
CA SER A 75 -19.32 12.14 4.00
C SER A 75 -18.35 11.01 4.31
N CYS A 76 -17.53 10.66 3.33
CA CYS A 76 -16.42 9.73 3.49
C CYS A 76 -15.11 10.47 3.77
N ARG A 77 -14.38 10.07 4.80
CA ARG A 77 -13.01 10.56 5.08
C ARG A 77 -12.03 9.41 5.23
N LEU A 78 -10.88 9.51 4.56
CA LEU A 78 -9.74 8.61 4.77
C LEU A 78 -8.98 9.04 6.03
N VAL A 79 -9.18 8.31 7.13
CA VAL A 79 -8.56 8.62 8.42
C VAL A 79 -8.13 7.32 9.13
N SER A 80 -7.48 7.43 10.29
CA SER A 80 -7.19 6.26 11.14
C SER A 80 -8.43 5.78 11.89
N GLN A 81 -8.44 4.52 12.35
CA GLN A 81 -9.57 3.98 13.11
C GLN A 81 -9.85 4.81 14.39
N ALA A 82 -8.80 5.21 15.11
CA ALA A 82 -8.93 6.04 16.31
C ALA A 82 -9.60 7.38 15.98
N THR A 83 -9.15 8.06 14.93
CA THR A 83 -9.76 9.32 14.46
C THR A 83 -11.20 9.12 14.01
N CYS A 84 -11.53 8.00 13.36
CA CYS A 84 -12.91 7.73 12.94
C CYS A 84 -13.85 7.59 14.13
N ILE A 85 -13.41 6.88 15.18
CA ILE A 85 -14.16 6.73 16.44
C ILE A 85 -14.35 8.09 17.13
N GLU A 86 -13.33 8.95 17.13
CA GLU A 86 -13.43 10.31 17.68
C GLU A 86 -14.41 11.22 16.91
N LEU A 87 -14.63 10.93 15.62
CA LEU A 87 -15.60 11.62 14.78
C LEU A 87 -17.01 11.01 14.85
N ASP A 88 -17.23 10.04 15.75
CA ASP A 88 -18.47 9.26 15.85
C ASP A 88 -18.88 8.59 14.50
N GLY A 89 -17.89 8.26 13.67
CA GLY A 89 -18.09 7.66 12.36
C GLY A 89 -18.10 6.14 12.36
N ALA A 90 -18.68 5.56 11.31
CA ALA A 90 -18.60 4.13 11.03
C ALA A 90 -17.31 3.81 10.27
N TRP A 91 -16.41 3.06 10.92
CA TRP A 91 -15.18 2.57 10.32
C TRP A 91 -15.48 1.48 9.29
N ALA A 92 -15.02 1.66 8.05
CA ALA A 92 -15.07 0.62 7.03
C ALA A 92 -14.02 -0.46 7.30
N GLU A 93 -14.09 -1.57 6.57
CA GLU A 93 -13.01 -2.58 6.58
C GLU A 93 -11.65 -1.91 6.30
N PRO A 94 -10.53 -2.44 6.83
CA PRO A 94 -9.22 -1.85 6.60
C PRO A 94 -8.92 -1.68 5.10
N CYS A 95 -8.25 -0.58 4.74
CA CYS A 95 -7.84 -0.31 3.36
C CYS A 95 -8.99 -0.11 2.35
N ILE A 96 -10.15 0.35 2.81
CA ILE A 96 -11.20 0.86 1.91
C ILE A 96 -10.98 2.35 1.68
N GLU A 97 -10.96 2.76 0.42
CA GLU A 97 -10.84 4.16 0.02
C GLU A 97 -12.22 4.85 -0.03
N CYS A 98 -12.21 6.18 -0.16
CA CYS A 98 -13.43 6.97 -0.36
C CYS A 98 -13.82 7.18 -1.84
N ASP A 99 -13.07 6.56 -2.77
CA ASP A 99 -13.40 6.56 -4.20
C ASP A 99 -13.22 5.13 -4.75
N PRO A 100 -14.32 4.41 -5.06
CA PRO A 100 -15.72 4.82 -4.96
C PRO A 100 -16.18 5.02 -3.51
N ASP A 101 -17.10 5.97 -3.27
CA ASP A 101 -17.60 6.29 -1.93
C ASP A 101 -18.38 5.09 -1.34
N PRO A 102 -17.87 4.44 -0.28
CA PRO A 102 -18.52 3.29 0.34
C PRO A 102 -19.68 3.68 1.26
N CYS A 103 -19.84 4.97 1.58
CA CYS A 103 -20.79 5.48 2.56
C CYS A 103 -22.17 5.75 1.97
N VAL A 104 -22.27 5.84 0.64
CA VAL A 104 -23.53 6.03 -0.08
C VAL A 104 -23.94 4.77 -0.84
N SER A 105 -25.24 4.54 -0.98
CA SER A 105 -25.74 3.37 -1.70
C SER A 105 -25.46 3.46 -3.21
N PRO A 106 -25.38 2.33 -3.93
CA PRO A 106 -25.23 2.34 -5.39
C PRO A 106 -26.36 3.09 -6.11
N VAL A 107 -27.54 3.21 -5.49
CA VAL A 107 -28.68 3.97 -6.04
C VAL A 107 -28.44 5.47 -5.98
N GLU A 108 -27.73 5.94 -4.97
CA GLU A 108 -27.34 7.35 -4.83
C GLU A 108 -26.15 7.69 -5.72
N GLN A 109 -25.24 6.73 -5.92
CA GLN A 109 -24.06 6.90 -6.79
C GLN A 109 -24.40 6.83 -8.28
N LYS A 110 -25.35 5.99 -8.68
CA LYS A 110 -25.67 5.72 -10.09
C LYS A 110 -27.08 6.16 -10.44
N GLY A 111 -27.24 6.77 -11.62
CA GLY A 111 -28.56 7.09 -12.15
C GLY A 111 -29.37 5.83 -12.48
N TRP A 112 -30.71 5.93 -12.40
CA TRP A 112 -31.64 4.84 -12.75
C TRP A 112 -31.40 4.22 -14.14
N GLY A 113 -30.92 5.02 -15.10
CA GLY A 113 -30.54 4.55 -16.43
C GLY A 113 -29.33 3.59 -16.42
N GLU A 114 -28.32 3.89 -15.59
CA GLU A 114 -27.11 3.07 -15.45
C GLU A 114 -27.39 1.77 -14.68
N LEU A 115 -28.18 1.86 -13.59
CA LEU A 115 -28.64 0.68 -12.84
C LEU A 115 -29.42 -0.28 -13.73
N LYS A 116 -30.33 0.24 -14.57
CA LYS A 116 -31.08 -0.57 -15.54
C LYS A 116 -30.18 -1.24 -16.58
N ALA A 117 -29.09 -0.60 -16.98
CA ALA A 117 -28.15 -1.18 -17.94
C ALA A 117 -27.43 -2.41 -17.34
N ILE A 118 -27.00 -2.32 -16.06
CA ILE A 118 -26.36 -3.42 -15.33
C ILE A 118 -27.29 -4.65 -15.27
N TYR A 119 -28.52 -4.48 -14.79
CA TYR A 119 -29.47 -5.60 -14.68
C TYR A 119 -29.97 -6.12 -16.05
N ARG A 120 -29.91 -5.33 -17.12
CA ARG A 120 -30.28 -5.77 -18.47
C ARG A 120 -29.18 -6.62 -19.13
N SER A 121 -27.91 -6.43 -18.79
CA SER A 121 -26.81 -7.24 -19.35
C SER A 121 -26.62 -8.60 -18.69
N GLU A 122 -27.24 -8.82 -17.53
CA GLU A 122 -27.13 -10.06 -16.76
C GLU A 122 -28.29 -11.05 -16.97
N GLY A 123 -29.24 -10.72 -17.87
CA GLY A 123 -30.39 -11.57 -18.23
C GLY A 123 -30.47 -11.86 -19.71
#